data_AF-A0A150H016-F1
#
_entry.id   AF-A0A150H016-F1
#
_cell.length_a   1.000
_cell.length_b   1.000
_cell.length_c   1.000
_cell.angle_alpha   90.00
_cell.angle_beta   90.00
_cell.angle_gamma   90.00
#
_symmetry.space_group_name_H-M   'P 1'
#
loop_
_entity.id
_entity.type
_entity.pdbx_description
1 polymer ?
#
loop_
_entity_poly.entity_id
_entity_poly.type
_entity_poly.pdbx_seq_one_letter_code
_entity_poly.pdbx_strand_id
1 'polypeptide(L)'
;MVQAATVREALGILSRADYLDIRGCAAACLKHIEGSLTPGIGDNGVKVYGQAVEAALELFANQELLPQGQVELDVSRVFSAAKRAVLGHFGDALRTLNTPELRRQLLALPAEAMEALLDSDDFGTDDESSILLLLAIWAEAQGDAADAAALNRLCELVRLAQLSPACMHFVLPALALEHEAGRGWFPIKVLQATSIARIASLGKKDRAAADGLFPAVRQQKWYSTKPRRQCLPKEGLQYNWSISERDLARGPMQPGLVPDGRMRWTAAFDTGAPRPTQIAAAGFEWVVQVQYDRRVAQTGALALLNALPSAYRIGNRSAEQLTCFVNTNASICVYKWTGTTRAVCFREGPKREAKLDHAWRWPKAMPLQGDQPMIPGGPPPVSAWAPYLHEGCISGTLTLRP
;
A
#
# COMPACT_ATOMS: atom_id res chain seq x y z
N MET A 1 -40.17 -17.04 4.46
CA MET A 1 -39.46 -15.84 3.97
C MET A 1 -38.99 -15.10 5.22
N VAL A 2 -37.69 -14.87 5.36
CA VAL A 2 -37.13 -14.15 6.51
C VAL A 2 -37.20 -12.66 6.20
N GLN A 3 -37.81 -11.87 7.09
CA GLN A 3 -37.81 -10.41 7.02
C GLN A 3 -36.76 -9.90 8.00
N ALA A 4 -35.55 -9.68 7.51
CA ALA A 4 -34.46 -9.02 8.23
C ALA A 4 -34.04 -7.81 7.39
N ALA A 5 -33.78 -6.68 8.05
CA ALA A 5 -33.29 -5.48 7.39
C ALA A 5 -31.75 -5.47 7.28
N THR A 6 -31.08 -6.23 8.14
CA THR A 6 -29.61 -6.27 8.24
C THR A 6 -29.06 -7.69 8.35
N VAL A 7 -27.76 -7.86 8.10
CA VAL A 7 -27.10 -9.17 8.27
C VAL A 7 -27.11 -9.58 9.74
N ARG A 8 -26.90 -8.64 10.66
CA ARG A 8 -26.96 -8.92 12.10
C ARG A 8 -28.32 -9.41 12.56
N GLU A 9 -29.41 -8.81 12.07
CA GLU A 9 -30.75 -9.30 12.36
C GLU A 9 -30.97 -10.71 11.83
N ALA A 10 -30.54 -11.00 10.60
CA ALA A 10 -30.63 -12.33 10.02
C ALA A 10 -29.82 -13.37 10.82
N LEU A 11 -28.63 -13.02 11.30
CA LEU A 11 -27.81 -13.86 12.18
C LEU A 11 -28.48 -14.09 13.54
N GLY A 12 -29.10 -13.07 14.13
CA GLY A 12 -29.86 -13.20 15.38
C GLY A 12 -31.07 -14.13 15.23
N ILE A 13 -31.78 -14.06 14.10
CA ILE A 13 -32.87 -14.99 13.78
C ILE A 13 -32.32 -16.41 13.58
N LEU A 14 -31.22 -16.55 12.84
CA LEU A 14 -30.54 -17.83 12.62
C LEU A 14 -30.16 -18.51 13.94
N SER A 15 -29.50 -17.79 14.85
CA SER A 15 -29.09 -18.28 16.17
C SER A 15 -30.27 -18.81 16.99
N ARG A 16 -31.36 -18.03 17.07
CA ARG A 16 -32.58 -18.42 17.79
C ARG A 16 -33.30 -19.59 17.13
N ALA A 17 -33.34 -19.63 15.80
CA ALA A 17 -33.97 -20.70 15.06
C ALA A 17 -33.23 -22.03 15.20
N ASP A 18 -31.89 -22.00 15.24
CA ASP A 18 -31.06 -23.17 15.52
C ASP A 18 -31.31 -23.69 16.94
N TYR A 19 -31.31 -22.80 17.95
CA TYR A 19 -31.62 -23.15 19.33
C TYR A 19 -33.02 -23.80 19.51
N LEU A 20 -34.00 -23.35 18.72
CA LEU A 20 -35.39 -23.84 18.77
C LEU A 20 -35.67 -24.99 17.78
N ASP A 21 -34.69 -25.47 17.03
CA ASP A 21 -34.83 -26.48 15.96
C ASP A 21 -35.94 -26.15 14.93
N ILE A 22 -36.03 -24.87 14.53
CA ILE A 22 -37.02 -24.43 13.54
C ILE A 22 -36.55 -24.80 12.13
N ARG A 23 -37.03 -25.95 11.63
CA ARG A 23 -36.70 -26.49 10.31
C ARG A 23 -36.89 -25.47 9.18
N GLY A 24 -35.87 -25.33 8.34
CA GLY A 24 -35.88 -24.49 7.14
C GLY A 24 -35.65 -22.99 7.39
N CYS A 25 -35.72 -22.51 8.64
CA CYS A 25 -35.44 -21.10 8.95
C CYS A 25 -33.95 -20.77 8.75
N ALA A 26 -33.05 -21.67 9.18
CA ALA A 26 -31.61 -21.48 9.02
C ALA A 26 -31.20 -21.29 7.55
N ALA A 27 -31.66 -22.19 6.66
CA ALA A 27 -31.40 -22.10 5.22
C ALA A 27 -31.97 -20.80 4.61
N ALA A 28 -33.14 -20.33 5.06
CA ALA A 28 -33.72 -19.09 4.59
C ALA A 28 -32.92 -17.85 5.05
N CYS A 29 -32.40 -17.85 6.29
CA CYS A 29 -31.54 -16.78 6.79
C CYS A 29 -30.21 -16.73 6.01
N LEU A 30 -29.54 -17.88 5.85
CA LEU A 30 -28.27 -17.95 5.13
C LEU A 30 -28.43 -17.53 3.66
N LYS A 31 -29.51 -17.94 2.99
CA LYS A 31 -29.82 -17.50 1.62
C LYS A 31 -30.07 -15.98 1.55
N HIS A 32 -30.72 -15.40 2.56
CA HIS A 32 -30.91 -13.95 2.63
C HIS A 32 -29.56 -13.22 2.77
N ILE A 33 -28.71 -13.68 3.69
CA ILE A 33 -27.36 -13.11 3.88
C ILE A 33 -26.53 -13.24 2.59
N GLU A 34 -26.54 -14.40 1.94
CA GLU A 34 -25.84 -14.61 0.66
C GLU A 34 -26.33 -13.65 -0.44
N GLY A 35 -27.64 -13.37 -0.48
CA GLY A 35 -28.22 -12.37 -1.37
C GLY A 35 -27.65 -10.97 -1.13
N SER A 36 -27.52 -10.56 0.14
CA SER A 36 -26.95 -9.26 0.52
C SER A 36 -25.45 -9.14 0.23
N LEU A 37 -24.72 -10.27 0.15
CA LEU A 37 -23.30 -10.32 -0.21
C LEU A 37 -23.05 -10.29 -1.72
N THR A 38 -24.10 -10.35 -2.53
CA THR A 38 -23.97 -10.30 -3.99
C THR A 38 -23.76 -8.85 -4.43
N PRO A 39 -22.70 -8.53 -5.18
CA PRO A 39 -22.48 -7.17 -5.65
C PRO A 39 -23.60 -6.75 -6.62
N GLY A 40 -24.05 -5.51 -6.47
CA GLY A 40 -24.98 -4.90 -7.41
C GLY A 40 -24.32 -4.71 -8.78
N ILE A 41 -25.14 -4.62 -9.82
CA ILE A 41 -24.69 -4.23 -11.16
C ILE A 41 -25.11 -2.77 -11.35
N GLY A 42 -24.13 -1.86 -11.43
CA GLY A 42 -24.40 -0.46 -11.73
C GLY A 42 -24.82 -0.26 -13.19
N ASP A 43 -25.31 0.93 -13.52
CA ASP A 43 -25.86 1.26 -14.85
C ASP A 43 -24.90 0.97 -16.02
N ASN A 44 -23.60 0.96 -15.76
CA ASN A 44 -22.55 0.68 -16.75
C ASN A 44 -22.12 -0.80 -16.80
N GLY A 45 -22.85 -1.71 -16.15
CA GLY A 45 -22.48 -3.12 -16.02
C GLY A 45 -21.31 -3.38 -15.07
N VAL A 46 -20.77 -2.33 -14.43
CA VAL A 46 -19.69 -2.44 -13.44
C VAL A 46 -20.26 -2.90 -12.11
N LYS A 47 -19.62 -3.90 -11.50
CA LYS A 47 -20.01 -4.39 -10.17
C LYS A 47 -19.78 -3.31 -9.11
N VAL A 48 -20.83 -3.01 -8.35
CA VAL A 48 -20.79 -2.08 -7.22
C VAL A 48 -20.83 -2.89 -5.94
N TYR A 49 -19.76 -2.80 -5.16
CA TYR A 49 -19.56 -3.63 -3.97
C TYR A 49 -19.98 -2.97 -2.65
N GLY A 50 -20.40 -1.70 -2.66
CA GLY A 50 -20.66 -0.94 -1.42
C GLY A 50 -21.57 -1.66 -0.42
N GLN A 51 -22.79 -2.00 -0.82
CA GLN A 51 -23.74 -2.73 0.04
C GLN A 51 -23.24 -4.15 0.40
N ALA A 52 -22.63 -4.85 -0.56
CA ALA A 52 -22.11 -6.20 -0.33
C ALA A 52 -20.95 -6.23 0.67
N VAL A 53 -20.11 -5.19 0.68
CA VAL A 53 -19.03 -5.02 1.64
C VAL A 53 -19.57 -4.69 3.01
N GLU A 54 -20.51 -3.74 3.12
CA GLU A 54 -21.15 -3.43 4.40
C GLU A 54 -21.76 -4.68 5.04
N ALA A 55 -22.50 -5.46 4.25
CA ALA A 55 -23.04 -6.76 4.66
C ALA A 55 -21.93 -7.76 5.07
N ALA A 56 -20.82 -7.81 4.34
CA ALA A 56 -19.69 -8.67 4.67
C ALA A 56 -19.00 -8.25 5.98
N LEU A 57 -18.80 -6.94 6.20
CA LEU A 57 -18.21 -6.42 7.43
C LEU A 57 -19.11 -6.68 8.63
N GLU A 58 -20.43 -6.50 8.46
CA GLU A 58 -21.40 -6.85 9.49
C GLU A 58 -21.37 -8.35 9.81
N LEU A 59 -21.24 -9.22 8.80
CA LEU A 59 -21.04 -10.66 9.01
C LEU A 59 -19.76 -10.95 9.81
N PHE A 60 -18.62 -10.38 9.41
CA PHE A 60 -17.33 -10.60 10.08
C PHE A 60 -17.33 -10.10 11.52
N ALA A 61 -18.06 -9.03 11.81
CA ALA A 61 -18.16 -8.43 13.14
C ALA A 61 -19.13 -9.14 14.09
N ASN A 62 -19.99 -10.04 13.58
CA ASN A 62 -21.03 -10.72 14.37
C ASN A 62 -20.94 -12.26 14.23
N GLN A 63 -19.74 -12.81 14.05
CA GLN A 63 -19.55 -14.26 13.85
C GLN A 63 -19.97 -15.09 15.06
N GLU A 64 -19.93 -14.52 16.26
CA GLU A 64 -20.36 -15.15 17.49
C GLU A 64 -21.85 -15.51 17.50
N LEU A 65 -22.65 -14.91 16.61
CA LEU A 65 -24.06 -15.23 16.43
C LEU A 65 -24.28 -16.46 15.54
N LEU A 66 -23.24 -17.00 14.91
CA LEU A 66 -23.37 -18.18 14.07
C LEU A 66 -23.58 -19.44 14.91
N PRO A 67 -24.45 -20.35 14.45
CA PRO A 67 -24.68 -21.62 15.15
C PRO A 67 -23.41 -22.48 15.13
N GLN A 68 -23.07 -23.10 16.27
CA GLN A 68 -21.91 -24.00 16.39
C GLN A 68 -22.21 -25.44 15.93
N GLY A 69 -23.44 -25.72 15.44
CA GLY A 69 -23.93 -27.06 15.08
C GLY A 69 -23.80 -27.45 13.60
N GLN A 70 -24.59 -28.44 13.17
CA GLN A 70 -24.53 -29.19 11.89
C GLN A 70 -24.66 -28.38 10.57
N VAL A 71 -24.72 -27.04 10.60
CA VAL A 71 -24.96 -26.15 9.44
C VAL A 71 -23.65 -25.70 8.76
N GLU A 72 -22.56 -26.45 8.97
CA GLU A 72 -21.19 -26.05 8.62
C GLU A 72 -20.98 -25.74 7.12
N LEU A 73 -21.63 -26.49 6.22
CA LEU A 73 -21.45 -26.32 4.77
C LEU A 73 -22.08 -25.04 4.23
N ASP A 74 -23.26 -24.64 4.72
CA ASP A 74 -23.94 -23.43 4.23
C ASP A 74 -23.30 -22.17 4.82
N VAL A 75 -22.80 -22.24 6.06
CA VAL A 75 -22.03 -21.15 6.69
C VAL A 75 -20.73 -20.90 5.91
N SER A 76 -20.01 -21.96 5.52
CA SER A 76 -18.78 -21.84 4.70
C SER A 76 -19.03 -21.14 3.36
N ARG A 77 -20.18 -21.39 2.72
CA ARG A 77 -20.58 -20.69 1.48
C ARG A 77 -20.79 -19.20 1.71
N VAL A 78 -21.48 -18.83 2.78
CA VAL A 78 -21.72 -17.43 3.14
C VAL A 78 -20.39 -16.70 3.41
N PHE A 79 -19.47 -17.29 4.18
CA PHE A 79 -18.13 -16.70 4.36
C PHE A 79 -17.33 -16.61 3.08
N SER A 80 -17.44 -17.61 2.20
CA SER A 80 -16.80 -17.57 0.87
C SER A 80 -17.38 -16.44 0.01
N ALA A 81 -18.68 -16.17 0.10
CA ALA A 81 -19.30 -15.01 -0.55
C ALA A 81 -18.82 -13.69 0.06
N ALA A 82 -18.75 -13.58 1.39
CA ALA A 82 -18.27 -12.39 2.08
C ALA A 82 -16.80 -12.09 1.78
N LYS A 83 -15.94 -13.11 1.79
CA LYS A 83 -14.53 -12.99 1.38
C LYS A 83 -14.43 -12.48 -0.06
N ARG A 84 -15.24 -13.00 -0.99
CA ARG A 84 -15.29 -12.50 -2.38
C ARG A 84 -15.78 -11.05 -2.48
N ALA A 85 -16.74 -10.64 -1.66
CA ALA A 85 -17.24 -9.26 -1.63
C ALA A 85 -16.14 -8.29 -1.16
N VAL A 86 -15.47 -8.62 -0.05
CA VAL A 86 -14.33 -7.84 0.49
C VAL A 86 -13.19 -7.78 -0.52
N LEU A 87 -12.78 -8.92 -1.10
CA LEU A 87 -11.72 -8.98 -2.11
C LEU A 87 -12.07 -8.17 -3.36
N GLY A 88 -13.32 -8.25 -3.84
CA GLY A 88 -13.75 -7.51 -5.03
C GLY A 88 -13.74 -5.99 -4.83
N HIS A 89 -14.00 -5.53 -3.60
CA HIS A 89 -14.01 -4.13 -3.23
C HIS A 89 -12.59 -3.53 -3.14
N PHE A 90 -11.73 -4.16 -2.34
CA PHE A 90 -10.36 -3.69 -2.15
C PHE A 90 -9.47 -3.97 -3.38
N GLY A 91 -9.67 -5.13 -4.03
CA GLY A 91 -8.99 -5.55 -5.26
C GLY A 91 -7.55 -5.99 -5.05
N ASP A 92 -6.69 -5.04 -4.67
CA ASP A 92 -5.25 -5.24 -4.47
C ASP A 92 -4.65 -4.24 -3.47
N ALA A 93 -3.43 -4.55 -3.02
CA ALA A 93 -2.72 -3.78 -2.00
C ALA A 93 -2.40 -2.36 -2.48
N LEU A 94 -1.95 -2.17 -3.73
CA LEU A 94 -1.56 -0.85 -4.22
C LEU A 94 -2.76 0.07 -4.35
N ARG A 95 -3.86 -0.40 -4.93
CA ARG A 95 -5.10 0.36 -5.01
C ARG A 95 -5.60 0.74 -3.62
N THR A 96 -5.58 -0.21 -2.68
CA THR A 96 -6.01 0.02 -1.31
C THR A 96 -5.16 1.07 -0.60
N LEU A 97 -3.83 0.99 -0.72
CA LEU A 97 -2.90 1.91 -0.06
C LEU A 97 -2.92 3.32 -0.66
N ASN A 98 -3.13 3.43 -1.98
CA ASN A 98 -3.03 4.68 -2.72
C ASN A 98 -4.37 5.40 -2.93
N THR A 99 -5.51 4.72 -2.73
CA THR A 99 -6.84 5.34 -2.73
C THR A 99 -7.26 5.69 -1.29
N PRO A 100 -7.47 6.98 -0.94
CA PRO A 100 -7.73 7.41 0.43
C PRO A 100 -9.00 6.80 1.05
N GLU A 101 -10.06 6.66 0.25
CA GLU A 101 -11.32 6.10 0.73
C GLU A 101 -11.15 4.62 1.09
N LEU A 102 -10.52 3.84 0.21
CA LEU A 102 -10.20 2.44 0.49
C LEU A 102 -9.23 2.30 1.67
N ARG A 103 -8.23 3.18 1.78
CA ARG A 103 -7.32 3.20 2.92
C ARG A 103 -8.10 3.46 4.22
N ARG A 104 -9.01 4.43 4.26
CA ARG A 104 -9.83 4.71 5.45
C ARG A 104 -10.67 3.49 5.84
N GLN A 105 -11.31 2.86 4.85
CA GLN A 105 -12.13 1.67 5.06
C GLN A 105 -11.29 0.46 5.52
N LEU A 106 -10.08 0.29 4.99
CA LEU A 106 -9.13 -0.72 5.45
C LEU A 106 -8.83 -0.56 6.94
N LEU A 107 -8.56 0.66 7.41
CA LEU A 107 -8.25 0.92 8.83
C LEU A 107 -9.44 0.67 9.76
N ALA A 108 -10.66 0.66 9.23
CA ALA A 108 -11.87 0.33 9.97
C ALA A 108 -12.22 -1.17 9.92
N LEU A 109 -11.44 -2.00 9.21
CA LEU A 109 -11.74 -3.43 9.10
C LEU A 109 -11.55 -4.14 10.45
N PRO A 110 -12.50 -5.02 10.84
CA PRO A 110 -12.26 -5.99 11.90
C PRO A 110 -11.15 -6.97 11.48
N ALA A 111 -10.48 -7.57 12.47
CA ALA A 111 -9.34 -8.43 12.23
C ALA A 111 -9.68 -9.65 11.36
N GLU A 112 -10.90 -10.18 11.49
CA GLU A 112 -11.38 -11.33 10.74
C GLU A 112 -11.57 -11.00 9.25
N ALA A 113 -12.02 -9.78 8.94
CA ALA A 113 -12.12 -9.31 7.55
C ALA A 113 -10.73 -9.06 6.95
N MET A 114 -9.80 -8.53 7.76
CA MET A 114 -8.39 -8.40 7.36
C MET A 114 -7.76 -9.78 7.12
N GLU A 115 -8.04 -10.77 7.96
CA GLU A 115 -7.59 -12.15 7.81
C GLU A 115 -8.13 -12.76 6.52
N ALA A 116 -9.44 -12.59 6.24
CA ALA A 116 -10.03 -13.04 4.99
C ALA A 116 -9.38 -12.39 3.75
N LEU A 117 -9.00 -11.11 3.83
CA LEU A 117 -8.30 -10.39 2.78
C LEU A 117 -6.87 -10.95 2.58
N LEU A 118 -6.09 -11.04 3.66
CA LEU A 118 -4.68 -11.44 3.65
C LEU A 118 -4.48 -12.94 3.44
N ASP A 119 -5.45 -13.79 3.75
CA ASP A 119 -5.37 -15.22 3.45
C ASP A 119 -5.57 -15.51 1.95
N SER A 120 -6.18 -14.59 1.20
CA SER A 120 -6.49 -14.80 -0.22
C SER A 120 -5.27 -14.65 -1.14
N ASP A 121 -5.07 -15.63 -2.03
CA ASP A 121 -4.12 -15.52 -3.16
C ASP A 121 -4.56 -14.48 -4.21
N ASP A 122 -5.87 -14.18 -4.27
CA ASP A 122 -6.46 -13.25 -5.24
C ASP A 122 -6.32 -11.78 -4.82
N PHE A 123 -5.96 -11.50 -3.56
CA PHE A 123 -5.63 -10.14 -3.16
C PHE A 123 -4.28 -9.77 -3.74
N GLY A 124 -4.31 -8.96 -4.80
CA GLY A 124 -3.13 -8.68 -5.59
C GLY A 124 -2.11 -7.82 -4.86
N THR A 125 -0.84 -7.96 -5.23
CA THR A 125 0.24 -7.11 -4.72
C THR A 125 1.33 -6.96 -5.76
N ASP A 126 2.17 -5.92 -5.65
CA ASP A 126 3.40 -5.80 -6.42
C ASP A 126 4.48 -6.76 -5.91
N ASP A 127 4.70 -6.73 -4.60
CA ASP A 127 5.41 -7.75 -3.82
C ASP A 127 4.83 -7.84 -2.39
N GLU A 128 5.28 -8.80 -1.58
CA GLU A 128 4.70 -8.99 -0.24
C GLU A 128 5.03 -7.84 0.73
N SER A 129 5.96 -6.95 0.39
CA SER A 129 6.30 -5.79 1.22
C SER A 129 5.16 -4.78 1.29
N SER A 130 4.36 -4.65 0.23
CA SER A 130 3.14 -3.83 0.27
C SER A 130 2.08 -4.43 1.19
N ILE A 131 2.01 -5.75 1.32
CA ILE A 131 1.17 -6.42 2.32
C ILE A 131 1.69 -6.15 3.74
N LEU A 132 3.01 -6.23 3.95
CA LEU A 132 3.63 -5.89 5.22
C LEU A 132 3.34 -4.43 5.62
N LEU A 133 3.44 -3.48 4.67
CA LEU A 133 3.09 -2.07 4.89
C LEU A 133 1.62 -1.89 5.22
N LEU A 134 0.73 -2.54 4.46
CA LEU A 134 -0.71 -2.51 4.68
C LEU A 134 -1.06 -2.96 6.10
N LEU A 135 -0.48 -4.07 6.55
CA LEU A 135 -0.67 -4.57 7.91
C LEU A 135 -0.07 -3.64 8.96
N ALA A 136 1.09 -3.03 8.69
CA ALA A 136 1.72 -2.06 9.59
C ALA A 136 0.82 -0.83 9.82
N ILE A 137 0.24 -0.27 8.76
CA ILE A 137 -0.66 0.89 8.86
C ILE A 137 -1.94 0.50 9.61
N TRP A 138 -2.49 -0.69 9.35
CA TRP A 138 -3.65 -1.18 10.10
C TRP A 138 -3.33 -1.35 11.58
N ALA A 139 -2.24 -2.04 11.92
CA ALA A 139 -1.81 -2.23 13.31
C ALA A 139 -1.53 -0.90 14.02
N GLU A 140 -0.95 0.07 13.31
CA GLU A 140 -0.76 1.42 13.83
C GLU A 140 -2.07 2.10 14.17
N ALA A 141 -3.08 2.01 13.29
CA ALA A 141 -4.39 2.60 13.47
C ALA A 141 -5.22 1.92 14.58
N GLN A 142 -5.09 0.60 14.75
CA GLN A 142 -5.75 -0.11 15.85
C GLN A 142 -5.13 0.21 17.21
N GLY A 143 -3.83 0.55 17.26
CA GLY A 143 -3.14 0.86 18.51
C GLY A 143 -3.29 -0.27 19.54
N ASP A 144 -3.62 0.08 20.78
CA ASP A 144 -3.83 -0.89 21.87
C ASP A 144 -5.17 -1.63 21.79
N ALA A 145 -6.07 -1.24 20.88
CA ALA A 145 -7.37 -1.89 20.69
C ALA A 145 -7.25 -3.20 19.89
N ALA A 146 -6.13 -3.40 19.17
CA ALA A 146 -5.87 -4.67 18.50
C ALA A 146 -5.67 -5.78 19.52
N ASP A 147 -6.51 -6.82 19.46
CA ASP A 147 -6.23 -8.08 20.12
C ASP A 147 -4.87 -8.62 19.64
N ALA A 148 -3.92 -8.79 20.57
CA ALA A 148 -2.59 -9.30 20.27
C ALA A 148 -2.65 -10.69 19.60
N ALA A 149 -3.63 -11.52 19.97
CA ALA A 149 -3.81 -12.82 19.33
C ALA A 149 -4.26 -12.67 17.87
N ALA A 150 -5.17 -11.73 17.58
CA ALA A 150 -5.57 -11.41 16.22
C ALA A 150 -4.41 -10.83 15.39
N LEU A 151 -3.64 -9.89 15.93
CA LEU A 151 -2.47 -9.33 15.26
C LEU A 151 -1.44 -10.42 14.93
N ASN A 152 -1.21 -11.37 15.86
CA ASN A 152 -0.33 -12.50 15.61
C ASN A 152 -0.81 -13.37 14.44
N ARG A 153 -2.11 -13.70 14.40
CA ARG A 153 -2.70 -14.45 13.27
C ARG A 153 -2.52 -13.71 11.95
N LEU A 154 -2.72 -12.39 11.93
CA LEU A 154 -2.53 -11.57 10.73
C LEU A 154 -1.07 -11.52 10.27
N CYS A 155 -0.11 -11.38 11.20
CA CYS A 155 1.31 -11.38 10.88
C CYS A 155 1.77 -12.73 10.29
N GLU A 156 1.17 -13.84 10.72
CA GLU A 156 1.41 -15.17 10.16
C GLU A 156 1.00 -15.29 8.68
N LEU A 157 0.13 -14.41 8.16
CA LEU A 157 -0.32 -14.42 6.77
C LEU A 157 0.61 -13.67 5.82
N VAL A 158 1.59 -12.92 6.34
CA VAL A 158 2.59 -12.24 5.51
C VAL A 158 3.62 -13.26 5.02
N ARG A 159 3.76 -13.39 3.71
CA ARG A 159 4.65 -14.39 3.06
C ARG A 159 6.09 -13.89 3.04
N LEU A 160 6.79 -14.01 4.15
CA LEU A 160 8.07 -13.31 4.31
C LEU A 160 9.16 -13.67 3.31
N ALA A 161 9.14 -14.89 2.79
CA ALA A 161 10.07 -15.32 1.74
C ALA A 161 9.81 -14.63 0.38
N GLN A 162 8.73 -13.84 0.26
CA GLN A 162 8.35 -13.05 -0.92
C GLN A 162 8.48 -11.53 -0.70
N LEU A 163 9.08 -11.09 0.41
CA LEU A 163 9.41 -9.69 0.61
C LEU A 163 10.45 -9.21 -0.41
N SER A 164 10.44 -7.91 -0.68
CA SER A 164 11.53 -7.27 -1.43
C SER A 164 12.86 -7.43 -0.69
N PRO A 165 14.01 -7.42 -1.38
CA PRO A 165 15.32 -7.49 -0.73
C PRO A 165 15.51 -6.41 0.35
N ALA A 166 14.99 -5.20 0.10
CA ALA A 166 15.03 -4.11 1.08
C ALA A 166 14.23 -4.49 2.33
N CYS A 167 12.96 -4.87 2.21
CA CYS A 167 12.17 -5.22 3.38
C CYS A 167 12.70 -6.45 4.10
N MET A 168 13.20 -7.44 3.37
CA MET A 168 13.73 -8.68 3.92
C MET A 168 15.02 -8.50 4.70
N HIS A 169 15.97 -7.72 4.18
CA HIS A 169 17.29 -7.52 4.82
C HIS A 169 17.33 -6.33 5.77
N PHE A 170 16.37 -5.41 5.67
CA PHE A 170 16.39 -4.17 6.42
C PHE A 170 15.21 -4.05 7.38
N VAL A 171 13.99 -4.00 6.83
CA VAL A 171 12.78 -3.75 7.62
C VAL A 171 12.52 -4.90 8.58
N LEU A 172 12.63 -6.14 8.12
CA LEU A 172 12.27 -7.32 8.91
C LEU A 172 13.18 -7.53 10.14
N PRO A 173 14.53 -7.48 10.04
CA PRO A 173 15.38 -7.54 11.23
C PRO A 173 15.13 -6.37 12.20
N ALA A 174 14.82 -5.19 11.69
CA ALA A 174 14.52 -4.03 12.52
C ALA A 174 13.19 -4.20 13.29
N LEU A 175 12.15 -4.71 12.63
CA LEU A 175 10.89 -5.10 13.29
C LEU A 175 11.12 -6.17 14.36
N ALA A 176 11.95 -7.17 14.06
CA ALA A 176 12.29 -8.23 15.00
C ALA A 176 12.98 -7.70 16.26
N LEU A 177 13.90 -6.75 16.09
CA LEU A 177 14.63 -6.15 17.18
C LEU A 177 13.74 -5.28 18.06
N GLU A 178 12.81 -4.52 17.46
CA GLU A 178 11.83 -3.76 18.25
C GLU A 178 10.86 -4.70 19.00
N HIS A 179 10.48 -5.83 18.40
CA HIS A 179 9.62 -6.82 19.06
C HIS A 179 10.32 -7.50 20.25
N GLU A 180 11.57 -7.95 20.10
CA GLU A 180 12.36 -8.50 21.20
C GLU A 180 12.61 -7.48 22.32
N ALA A 181 12.63 -6.18 21.99
CA ALA A 181 12.70 -5.09 22.95
C ALA A 181 11.34 -4.74 23.58
N GLY A 182 10.25 -5.46 23.27
CA GLY A 182 8.91 -5.25 23.81
C GLY A 182 8.18 -4.03 23.25
N ARG A 183 8.65 -3.45 22.15
CA ARG A 183 8.06 -2.24 21.51
C ARG A 183 7.51 -2.49 20.10
N GLY A 184 7.86 -3.61 19.49
CA GLY A 184 7.49 -3.96 18.12
C GLY A 184 6.16 -4.70 18.04
N TRP A 185 5.37 -4.35 17.03
CA TRP A 185 4.06 -4.93 16.75
C TRP A 185 4.13 -6.27 15.99
N PHE A 186 5.22 -6.52 15.27
CA PHE A 186 5.38 -7.72 14.45
C PHE A 186 6.04 -8.85 15.27
N PRO A 187 5.37 -10.00 15.50
CA PRO A 187 5.81 -11.04 16.42
C PRO A 187 6.88 -11.95 15.82
N ILE A 188 8.07 -11.40 15.61
CA ILE A 188 9.22 -12.11 15.01
C ILE A 188 10.48 -11.95 15.86
N LYS A 189 11.24 -13.03 16.01
CA LYS A 189 12.56 -13.00 16.62
C LYS A 189 13.67 -12.69 15.61
N VAL A 190 14.74 -12.04 16.05
CA VAL A 190 15.85 -11.62 15.17
C VAL A 190 16.49 -12.82 14.46
N LEU A 191 16.65 -13.95 15.17
CA LEU A 191 17.17 -15.18 14.59
C LEU A 191 16.24 -15.75 13.49
N GLN A 192 14.92 -15.66 13.67
CA GLN A 192 13.96 -16.11 12.66
C GLN A 192 14.02 -15.20 11.42
N ALA A 193 14.01 -13.88 11.62
CA ALA A 193 14.16 -12.88 10.55
C ALA A 193 15.41 -13.14 9.70
N THR A 194 16.55 -13.34 10.38
CA THR A 194 17.84 -13.59 9.74
C THR A 194 17.84 -14.91 8.98
N SER A 195 17.24 -15.95 9.54
CA SER A 195 17.14 -17.27 8.90
C SER A 195 16.28 -17.20 7.64
N ILE A 196 15.11 -16.55 7.70
CA ILE A 196 14.22 -16.36 6.54
C ILE A 196 14.94 -15.57 5.46
N ALA A 197 15.55 -14.44 5.81
CA ALA A 197 16.29 -13.61 4.86
C ALA A 197 17.40 -14.42 4.16
N ARG A 198 18.18 -15.19 4.93
CA ARG A 198 19.25 -16.03 4.38
C ARG A 198 18.70 -17.07 3.40
N ILE A 199 17.64 -17.78 3.75
CA ILE A 199 17.05 -18.82 2.90
C ILE A 199 16.45 -18.20 1.64
N ALA A 200 15.71 -17.11 1.77
CA ALA A 200 15.08 -16.42 0.64
C ALA A 200 16.11 -15.78 -0.30
N SER A 201 17.31 -15.42 0.14
CA SER A 201 18.40 -14.97 -0.75
C SER A 201 19.07 -16.09 -1.54
N LEU A 202 18.86 -17.36 -1.17
CA LEU A 202 19.45 -18.49 -1.90
C LEU A 202 18.86 -18.63 -3.30
N GLY A 203 19.65 -19.17 -4.24
CA GLY A 203 19.15 -19.56 -5.55
C GLY A 203 18.12 -20.70 -5.44
N LYS A 204 17.27 -20.90 -6.47
CA LYS A 204 16.21 -21.94 -6.43
C LYS A 204 16.72 -23.34 -6.08
N LYS A 205 17.91 -23.71 -6.56
CA LYS A 205 18.54 -25.00 -6.27
C LYS A 205 18.96 -25.11 -4.80
N ASP A 206 19.60 -24.06 -4.28
CA ASP A 206 20.11 -24.03 -2.92
C ASP A 206 18.99 -23.88 -1.89
N ARG A 207 17.87 -23.23 -2.25
CA ARG A 207 16.66 -23.20 -1.41
C ARG A 207 16.13 -24.59 -1.14
N ALA A 208 16.00 -25.44 -2.17
CA ALA A 208 15.54 -26.82 -1.99
C ALA A 208 16.48 -27.65 -1.08
N ALA A 209 17.79 -27.39 -1.13
CA ALA A 209 18.75 -28.04 -0.24
C ALA A 209 18.67 -27.48 1.19
N ALA A 210 18.55 -26.16 1.34
CA ALA A 210 18.40 -25.49 2.63
C ALA A 210 17.05 -25.77 3.30
N ASP A 211 16.01 -26.10 2.53
CA ASP A 211 14.70 -26.51 3.04
C ASP A 211 14.81 -27.74 3.98
N GLY A 212 15.83 -28.58 3.81
CA GLY A 212 16.12 -29.71 4.72
C GLY A 212 16.85 -29.31 6.01
N LEU A 213 17.48 -28.14 6.06
CA LEU A 213 18.32 -27.69 7.18
C LEU A 213 17.54 -26.87 8.22
N PHE A 214 16.38 -26.31 7.85
CA PHE A 214 15.58 -25.45 8.73
C PHE A 214 14.09 -25.87 8.79
N PRO A 215 13.77 -27.11 9.18
CA PRO A 215 12.39 -27.61 9.17
C PRO A 215 11.43 -26.80 10.05
N ALA A 216 11.94 -26.25 11.16
CA ALA A 216 11.15 -25.43 12.08
C ALA A 216 10.67 -24.11 11.46
N VAL A 217 11.44 -23.52 10.52
CA VAL A 217 11.05 -22.29 9.80
C VAL A 217 9.97 -22.59 8.77
N ARG A 218 10.07 -23.74 8.09
CA ARG A 218 9.10 -24.16 7.06
C ARG A 218 7.71 -24.49 7.61
N GLN A 219 7.64 -24.97 8.84
CA GLN A 219 6.36 -25.27 9.50
C GLN A 219 5.60 -23.99 9.89
N GLN A 220 6.25 -22.83 9.78
CA GLN A 220 5.61 -21.56 10.08
C GLN A 220 4.77 -21.07 8.90
N LYS A 221 3.56 -20.57 9.18
CA LYS A 221 2.62 -20.11 8.14
C LYS A 221 3.15 -18.95 7.27
N TRP A 222 3.93 -18.07 7.87
CA TRP A 222 4.54 -16.91 7.22
C TRP A 222 5.70 -17.30 6.26
N TYR A 223 6.21 -18.54 6.33
CA TYR A 223 7.15 -19.06 5.33
C TYR A 223 6.39 -19.68 4.14
N SER A 224 5.92 -18.83 3.24
CA SER A 224 5.37 -19.26 1.95
C SER A 224 6.25 -18.78 0.80
N THR A 225 6.60 -19.70 -0.10
CA THR A 225 7.37 -19.40 -1.33
C THR A 225 6.46 -19.10 -2.53
N LYS A 226 5.13 -19.16 -2.34
CA LYS A 226 4.15 -18.88 -3.38
C LYS A 226 3.84 -17.37 -3.39
N PRO A 227 4.19 -16.62 -4.44
CA PRO A 227 3.81 -15.22 -4.55
C PRO A 227 2.29 -15.09 -4.67
N ARG A 228 1.74 -13.96 -4.20
CA ARG A 228 0.37 -13.55 -4.49
C ARG A 228 0.21 -13.16 -5.95
N ARG A 229 -1.03 -12.96 -6.39
CA ARG A 229 -1.31 -12.42 -7.73
C ARG A 229 -0.59 -11.08 -7.92
N GLN A 230 0.23 -10.97 -8.96
CA GLN A 230 0.86 -9.70 -9.36
C GLN A 230 -0.24 -8.70 -9.76
N CYS A 231 -0.31 -7.53 -9.11
CA CYS A 231 -1.29 -6.50 -9.42
C CYS A 231 -0.80 -5.46 -10.43
N LEU A 232 0.51 -5.41 -10.71
CA LEU A 232 1.06 -4.54 -11.73
C LEU A 232 0.81 -5.13 -13.12
N PRO A 233 0.18 -4.36 -14.04
CA PRO A 233 0.02 -4.80 -15.42
C PRO A 233 1.38 -4.79 -16.14
N LYS A 234 1.49 -5.49 -17.28
CA LYS A 234 2.78 -5.63 -18.00
C LYS A 234 3.34 -4.29 -18.46
N GLU A 235 2.47 -3.38 -18.84
CA GLU A 235 2.76 -2.00 -19.24
C GLU A 235 3.14 -1.08 -18.05
N GLY A 236 2.85 -1.53 -16.83
CA GLY A 236 3.04 -0.79 -15.59
C GLY A 236 1.82 0.05 -15.17
N LEU A 237 1.71 0.27 -13.86
CA LEU A 237 0.68 1.09 -13.24
C LEU A 237 1.14 2.55 -13.18
N GLN A 238 0.36 3.47 -13.76
CA GLN A 238 0.72 4.88 -13.88
C GLN A 238 0.00 5.75 -12.86
N TYR A 239 0.77 6.63 -12.21
CA TYR A 239 0.28 7.69 -11.34
C TYR A 239 0.64 9.04 -11.97
N ASN A 240 -0.37 9.86 -12.24
CA ASN A 240 -0.15 11.25 -12.63
C ASN A 240 0.26 12.05 -11.41
N TRP A 241 1.23 12.94 -11.58
CA TRP A 241 1.63 13.88 -10.54
C TRP A 241 1.67 15.30 -11.10
N SER A 242 1.45 16.28 -10.23
CA SER A 242 1.52 17.69 -10.60
C SER A 242 2.00 18.60 -9.47
N ILE A 243 2.53 19.77 -9.84
CA ILE A 243 2.86 20.87 -8.92
C ILE A 243 2.18 22.12 -9.46
N SER A 244 1.31 22.72 -8.64
CA SER A 244 0.58 23.92 -9.06
C SER A 244 1.49 25.15 -9.10
N GLU A 245 1.16 26.09 -9.98
CA GLU A 245 1.79 27.40 -10.10
C GLU A 245 1.76 28.16 -8.77
N ARG A 246 0.65 28.02 -8.04
CA ARG A 246 0.51 28.58 -6.69
C ARG A 246 1.54 28.00 -5.72
N ASP A 247 1.79 26.70 -5.78
CA ASP A 247 2.79 26.05 -4.92
C ASP A 247 4.22 26.40 -5.37
N LEU A 248 4.46 26.61 -6.68
CA LEU A 248 5.73 27.15 -7.18
C LEU A 248 5.98 28.57 -6.65
N ALA A 249 4.99 29.45 -6.78
CA ALA A 249 5.07 30.86 -6.39
C ALA A 249 5.22 31.07 -4.88
N ARG A 250 4.58 30.22 -4.07
CA ARG A 250 4.73 30.23 -2.60
C ARG A 250 6.15 29.90 -2.14
N GLY A 251 6.97 29.30 -3.00
CA GLY A 251 8.28 28.79 -2.63
C GLY A 251 8.19 27.43 -1.91
N PRO A 252 9.34 26.88 -1.49
CA PRO A 252 9.40 25.54 -0.92
C PRO A 252 8.52 25.40 0.33
N MET A 253 7.70 24.34 0.40
CA MET A 253 6.74 24.13 1.50
C MET A 253 7.40 23.80 2.85
N GLN A 254 8.71 23.58 2.91
CA GLN A 254 9.44 23.37 4.18
C GLN A 254 10.17 24.66 4.58
N PRO A 255 9.65 25.42 5.57
CA PRO A 255 10.33 26.59 6.10
C PRO A 255 11.55 26.13 6.90
N GLY A 256 12.71 26.35 6.28
CA GLY A 256 14.01 25.94 6.75
C GLY A 256 14.84 25.76 5.50
N LEU A 257 15.57 26.81 5.11
CA LEU A 257 16.59 26.66 4.07
C LEU A 257 17.42 25.45 4.48
N VAL A 258 17.29 24.38 3.70
CA VAL A 258 18.25 23.30 3.81
C VAL A 258 19.62 23.96 3.63
N PRO A 259 20.63 23.66 4.47
CA PRO A 259 21.93 24.33 4.42
C PRO A 259 22.57 24.30 3.01
N ASP A 260 22.11 23.43 2.13
CA ASP A 260 22.55 23.31 0.74
C ASP A 260 22.07 24.45 -0.19
N GLY A 261 21.13 25.30 0.25
CA GLY A 261 20.61 26.42 -0.55
C GLY A 261 19.66 26.00 -1.67
N ARG A 262 19.12 24.78 -1.60
CA ARG A 262 18.18 24.26 -2.61
C ARG A 262 16.73 24.50 -2.23
N MET A 263 15.93 24.78 -3.24
CA MET A 263 14.47 24.77 -3.11
C MET A 263 13.91 23.42 -3.54
N ARG A 264 12.81 23.02 -2.91
CA ARG A 264 12.13 21.75 -3.17
C ARG A 264 10.63 21.98 -3.16
N TRP A 265 9.96 21.50 -4.19
CA TRP A 265 8.51 21.43 -4.30
C TRP A 265 8.10 19.98 -4.40
N THR A 266 7.16 19.58 -3.56
CA THR A 266 6.62 18.22 -3.55
C THR A 266 5.40 18.16 -4.47
N ALA A 267 5.37 17.18 -5.37
CA ALA A 267 4.23 16.96 -6.25
C ALA A 267 3.06 16.32 -5.51
N ALA A 268 1.86 16.66 -5.95
CA ALA A 268 0.63 15.97 -5.59
C ALA A 268 0.30 14.91 -6.65
N PHE A 269 -0.13 13.73 -6.22
CA PHE A 269 -0.61 12.67 -7.10
C PHE A 269 -2.13 12.77 -7.32
N ASP A 270 -2.58 12.31 -8.48
CA ASP A 270 -4.01 12.20 -8.79
C ASP A 270 -4.56 10.85 -8.31
N THR A 271 -4.85 10.75 -7.01
CA THR A 271 -5.42 9.52 -6.40
C THR A 271 -6.80 9.73 -5.76
N GLY A 272 -7.46 10.86 -6.07
CA GLY A 272 -8.74 11.24 -5.48
C GLY A 272 -8.65 11.80 -4.05
N ALA A 273 -7.46 11.86 -3.44
CA ALA A 273 -7.25 12.58 -2.18
C ALA A 273 -7.14 14.09 -2.39
N PRO A 274 -7.45 14.89 -1.36
CA PRO A 274 -6.98 16.26 -1.32
C PRO A 274 -5.45 16.27 -1.14
N ARG A 275 -4.72 16.45 -2.25
CA ARG A 275 -3.25 16.61 -2.34
C ARG A 275 -2.42 15.48 -1.70
N PRO A 276 -2.56 14.22 -2.16
CA PRO A 276 -1.70 13.14 -1.71
C PRO A 276 -0.28 13.38 -2.25
N THR A 277 0.70 13.54 -1.37
CA THR A 277 2.09 13.83 -1.76
C THR A 277 2.94 12.58 -1.95
N GLN A 278 2.39 11.41 -1.67
CA GLN A 278 3.11 10.14 -1.69
C GLN A 278 2.26 9.01 -2.28
N ILE A 279 2.93 8.03 -2.87
CA ILE A 279 2.34 6.74 -3.22
C ILE A 279 3.07 5.62 -2.49
N ALA A 280 2.35 4.60 -2.05
CA ALA A 280 2.92 3.40 -1.45
C ALA A 280 3.19 2.34 -2.54
N ALA A 281 4.39 1.77 -2.53
CA ALA A 281 4.79 0.66 -3.40
C ALA A 281 6.03 -0.05 -2.86
N ALA A 282 6.13 -1.36 -3.08
CA ALA A 282 7.20 -2.24 -2.62
C ALA A 282 7.51 -2.10 -1.11
N GLY A 283 6.50 -1.77 -0.30
CA GLY A 283 6.63 -1.53 1.14
C GLY A 283 7.19 -0.15 1.54
N PHE A 284 7.34 0.78 0.61
CA PHE A 284 7.86 2.14 0.87
C PHE A 284 6.91 3.22 0.37
N GLU A 285 7.10 4.44 0.87
CA GLU A 285 6.40 5.63 0.39
C GLU A 285 7.28 6.42 -0.58
N TRP A 286 6.72 6.80 -1.73
CA TRP A 286 7.42 7.43 -2.84
C TRP A 286 6.91 8.84 -3.07
N VAL A 287 7.84 9.78 -3.16
CA VAL A 287 7.54 11.21 -3.31
C VAL A 287 8.27 11.75 -4.53
N VAL A 288 7.53 12.41 -5.42
CA VAL A 288 8.12 13.17 -6.53
C VAL A 288 8.38 14.60 -6.07
N GLN A 289 9.59 15.07 -6.31
CA GLN A 289 9.98 16.44 -6.05
C GLN A 289 10.57 17.11 -7.29
N VAL A 290 10.26 18.39 -7.45
CA VAL A 290 11.05 19.30 -8.29
C VAL A 290 11.98 20.06 -7.37
N GLN A 291 13.26 20.13 -7.72
CA GLN A 291 14.27 20.82 -6.95
C GLN A 291 14.96 21.86 -7.80
N TYR A 292 15.36 22.96 -7.18
CA TYR A 292 16.11 24.02 -7.84
C TYR A 292 17.35 24.34 -7.01
N ASP A 293 18.52 24.21 -7.63
CA ASP A 293 19.80 24.52 -7.02
C ASP A 293 20.32 25.82 -7.62
N ARG A 294 20.34 26.89 -6.81
CA ARG A 294 20.78 28.22 -7.26
C ARG A 294 22.23 28.25 -7.73
N ARG A 295 23.05 27.29 -7.29
CA ARG A 295 24.47 27.19 -7.67
C ARG A 295 24.64 26.57 -9.06
N VAL A 296 23.64 25.81 -9.51
CA VAL A 296 23.64 25.14 -10.81
C VAL A 296 22.68 25.91 -11.71
N ALA A 297 23.23 26.85 -12.48
CA ALA A 297 22.45 27.78 -13.28
C ALA A 297 21.42 27.07 -14.19
N GLN A 298 20.21 27.64 -14.24
CA GLN A 298 19.18 27.43 -15.26
C GLN A 298 18.61 26.00 -15.44
N THR A 299 18.71 25.11 -14.45
CA THR A 299 18.04 23.79 -14.55
C THR A 299 17.25 23.42 -13.31
N GLY A 300 15.99 23.04 -13.51
CA GLY A 300 15.18 22.32 -12.54
C GLY A 300 15.58 20.84 -12.52
N ALA A 301 15.90 20.35 -11.33
CA ALA A 301 16.15 18.94 -11.09
C ALA A 301 14.84 18.22 -10.78
N LEU A 302 14.63 17.06 -11.38
CA LEU A 302 13.59 16.14 -10.93
C LEU A 302 14.19 15.21 -9.88
N ALA A 303 13.42 14.89 -8.85
CA ALA A 303 13.81 13.96 -7.81
C ALA A 303 12.70 12.96 -7.50
N LEU A 304 13.07 11.70 -7.31
CA LEU A 304 12.21 10.67 -6.75
C LEU A 304 12.80 10.22 -5.42
N LEU A 305 12.05 10.41 -4.34
CA LEU A 305 12.44 10.03 -2.99
C LEU A 305 11.64 8.81 -2.58
N ASN A 306 12.27 7.96 -1.80
CA ASN A 306 11.62 6.90 -1.06
C ASN A 306 11.82 7.17 0.42
N ALA A 307 10.82 6.86 1.23
CA ALA A 307 10.84 7.02 2.67
C ALA A 307 10.38 5.73 3.35
N LEU A 308 10.97 5.45 4.51
CA LEU A 308 10.48 4.40 5.38
C LEU A 308 9.16 4.84 6.03
N PRO A 309 8.05 4.10 5.85
CA PRO A 309 6.78 4.46 6.46
C PRO A 309 6.87 4.45 7.99
N SER A 310 6.32 5.50 8.63
CA SER A 310 6.28 5.61 10.10
C SER A 310 5.55 4.45 10.76
N ALA A 311 4.59 3.86 10.05
CA ALA A 311 3.78 2.73 10.49
C ALA A 311 4.61 1.49 10.87
N TYR A 312 5.83 1.34 10.34
CA TYR A 312 6.70 0.25 10.77
C TYR A 312 7.19 0.40 12.21
N ARG A 313 7.16 1.60 12.80
CA ARG A 313 7.60 1.89 14.18
C ARG A 313 9.01 1.37 14.48
N ILE A 314 9.85 1.27 13.47
CA ILE A 314 11.29 1.07 13.63
C ILE A 314 11.79 2.38 14.22
N GLY A 315 12.17 2.36 15.50
CA GLY A 315 12.48 3.58 16.26
C GLY A 315 13.48 4.50 15.56
N ASN A 316 13.63 5.72 16.08
CA ASN A 316 14.47 6.82 15.56
C ASN A 316 16.00 6.53 15.52
N ARG A 317 16.41 5.26 15.39
CA ARG A 317 17.74 4.87 14.94
C ARG A 317 17.93 5.59 13.61
N SER A 318 18.71 6.66 13.65
CA SER A 318 18.89 7.57 12.53
C SER A 318 19.07 6.75 11.25
N ALA A 319 18.23 6.96 10.24
CA ALA A 319 18.38 6.34 8.92
C ALA A 319 19.81 6.48 8.36
N GLU A 320 20.57 7.46 8.85
CA GLU A 320 22.00 7.64 8.63
C GLU A 320 22.87 6.40 8.94
N GLN A 321 22.50 5.59 9.93
CA GLN A 321 23.24 4.38 10.33
C GLN A 321 22.88 3.16 9.48
N LEU A 322 21.83 3.26 8.68
CA LEU A 322 21.19 2.12 8.04
C LEU A 322 21.00 2.38 6.56
N THR A 323 22.00 1.98 5.77
CA THR A 323 21.95 2.11 4.32
C THR A 323 21.34 0.85 3.71
N CYS A 324 20.08 0.90 3.29
CA CYS A 324 19.49 -0.15 2.45
C CYS A 324 19.21 0.37 1.04
N PHE A 325 19.21 -0.55 0.07
CA PHE A 325 18.86 -0.25 -1.31
C PHE A 325 17.45 -0.76 -1.60
N VAL A 326 16.53 0.16 -1.89
CA VAL A 326 15.17 -0.12 -2.32
C VAL A 326 15.15 -0.32 -3.82
N ASN A 327 14.58 -1.43 -4.25
CA ASN A 327 14.32 -1.68 -5.66
C ASN A 327 12.88 -1.33 -5.96
N THR A 328 12.69 -0.30 -6.77
CA THR A 328 11.42 -0.14 -7.47
C THR A 328 11.71 -0.08 -8.93
N ASN A 329 11.08 -0.98 -9.68
CA ASN A 329 11.04 -0.96 -11.13
C ASN A 329 10.16 0.22 -11.61
N ALA A 330 10.45 1.43 -11.13
CA ALA A 330 9.69 2.64 -11.33
C ALA A 330 10.38 3.53 -12.37
N SER A 331 9.60 4.06 -13.30
CA SER A 331 10.05 5.06 -14.27
C SER A 331 9.31 6.36 -14.04
N ILE A 332 9.99 7.49 -14.20
CA ILE A 332 9.42 8.81 -13.99
C ILE A 332 9.57 9.65 -15.24
N CYS A 333 8.57 10.47 -15.56
CA CYS A 333 8.64 11.41 -16.67
C CYS A 333 8.04 12.76 -16.32
N VAL A 334 8.50 13.81 -17.00
CA VAL A 334 8.00 15.18 -16.92
C VAL A 334 7.53 15.61 -18.30
N TYR A 335 6.39 16.29 -18.37
CA TYR A 335 5.86 16.82 -19.61
C TYR A 335 6.31 18.26 -19.87
N LYS A 336 6.50 18.59 -21.15
CA LYS A 336 6.58 19.95 -21.66
C LYS A 336 5.44 20.21 -22.62
N TRP A 337 5.12 21.48 -22.78
CA TRP A 337 3.97 21.93 -23.57
C TRP A 337 4.38 22.99 -24.57
N THR A 338 3.87 22.84 -25.79
CA THR A 338 3.93 23.86 -26.84
C THR A 338 2.51 24.13 -27.31
N GLY A 339 1.90 25.20 -26.79
CA GLY A 339 0.46 25.42 -26.94
C GLY A 339 -0.34 24.32 -26.23
N THR A 340 -1.16 23.59 -26.98
CA THR A 340 -1.95 22.44 -26.49
C THR A 340 -1.25 21.09 -26.68
N THR A 341 -0.08 21.06 -27.32
CA THR A 341 0.62 19.81 -27.62
C THR A 341 1.49 19.38 -26.43
N ARG A 342 1.20 18.21 -25.89
CA ARG A 342 1.99 17.55 -24.83
C ARG A 342 3.17 16.77 -25.42
N ALA A 343 4.37 16.99 -24.91
CA ALA A 343 5.54 16.17 -25.22
C ALA A 343 6.24 15.71 -23.93
N VAL A 344 6.91 14.54 -23.98
CA VAL A 344 7.78 14.10 -22.89
C VAL A 344 9.07 14.91 -22.95
N CYS A 345 9.35 15.71 -21.92
CA CYS A 345 10.59 16.47 -21.83
C CYS A 345 11.73 15.61 -21.31
N PHE A 346 11.43 14.85 -20.25
CA PHE A 346 12.39 14.00 -19.57
C PHE A 346 11.70 12.68 -19.22
N ARG A 347 12.45 11.59 -19.35
CA ARG A 347 12.04 10.26 -18.90
C ARG A 347 13.27 9.54 -18.41
N GLU A 348 13.22 9.06 -17.17
CA GLU A 348 14.17 8.08 -16.70
C GLU A 348 13.53 6.69 -16.75
N GLY A 349 14.28 5.72 -17.26
CA GLY A 349 13.93 4.31 -17.20
C GLY A 349 13.96 3.74 -15.77
N PRO A 350 13.56 2.47 -15.61
CA PRO A 350 13.56 1.83 -14.30
C PRO A 350 14.96 1.75 -13.72
N LYS A 351 15.12 2.23 -12.48
CA LYS A 351 16.33 2.03 -11.68
C LYS A 351 16.09 0.95 -10.64
N ARG A 352 17.05 0.05 -10.46
CA ARG A 352 16.88 -1.09 -9.55
C ARG A 352 17.30 -0.80 -8.11
N GLU A 353 18.00 0.30 -7.85
CA GLU A 353 18.62 0.52 -6.54
C GLU A 353 18.56 2.00 -6.14
N ALA A 354 17.79 2.29 -5.08
CA ALA A 354 17.72 3.58 -4.40
C ALA A 354 18.24 3.43 -2.99
N LYS A 355 19.17 4.26 -2.54
CA LYS A 355 19.48 4.31 -1.12
C LYS A 355 18.25 4.85 -0.37
N LEU A 356 17.87 4.22 0.74
CA LEU A 356 16.75 4.66 1.59
C LEU A 356 16.93 6.11 2.04
N ASP A 357 15.86 6.90 2.01
CA ASP A 357 15.83 8.34 2.34
C ASP A 357 16.76 9.22 1.46
N HIS A 358 17.31 8.65 0.38
CA HIS A 358 18.07 9.40 -0.62
C HIS A 358 17.25 9.58 -1.89
N ALA A 359 17.25 10.81 -2.39
CA ALA A 359 16.63 11.14 -3.66
C ALA A 359 17.43 10.58 -4.84
N TRP A 360 16.77 9.88 -5.77
CA TRP A 360 17.25 9.81 -7.14
C TRP A 360 17.06 11.17 -7.79
N ARG A 361 18.15 11.78 -8.26
CA ARG A 361 18.13 13.16 -8.78
C ARG A 361 18.59 13.20 -10.22
N TRP A 362 17.89 14.00 -11.01
CA TRP A 362 18.21 14.27 -12.39
C TRP A 362 18.35 15.78 -12.57
N PRO A 363 19.55 16.35 -12.35
CA PRO A 363 19.76 17.80 -12.29
C PRO A 363 19.34 18.56 -13.55
N LYS A 364 19.38 17.89 -14.71
CA LYS A 364 19.09 18.47 -16.03
C LYS A 364 17.73 18.04 -16.59
N ALA A 365 16.82 17.56 -15.74
CA ALA A 365 15.51 17.06 -16.19
C ALA A 365 14.63 18.17 -16.78
N MET A 366 14.74 19.40 -16.28
CA MET A 366 13.92 20.54 -16.72
C MET A 366 14.80 21.76 -16.97
N PRO A 367 15.36 21.95 -18.19
CA PRO A 367 15.98 23.21 -18.58
C PRO A 367 15.00 24.39 -18.40
N LEU A 368 15.39 25.40 -17.63
CA LEU A 368 14.56 26.59 -17.37
C LEU A 368 14.79 27.66 -18.45
N GLN A 369 13.76 28.46 -18.72
CA GLN A 369 13.88 29.57 -19.67
C GLN A 369 14.47 30.82 -19.02
N GLY A 370 15.44 31.43 -19.71
CA GLY A 370 15.81 32.84 -19.58
C GLY A 370 17.11 33.13 -18.83
N ASP A 371 17.81 34.17 -19.31
CA ASP A 371 18.88 34.90 -18.61
C ASP A 371 18.31 35.93 -17.61
N GLN A 372 17.11 35.70 -17.07
CA GLN A 372 16.48 36.69 -16.20
C GLN A 372 17.32 36.91 -14.93
N PRO A 373 17.53 38.17 -14.51
CA PRO A 373 18.27 38.47 -13.30
C PRO A 373 17.54 37.85 -12.11
N MET A 374 18.15 36.82 -11.54
CA MET A 374 17.62 36.14 -10.37
C MET A 374 17.64 37.10 -9.18
N ILE A 375 16.49 37.28 -8.53
CA ILE A 375 16.42 38.02 -7.27
C ILE A 375 17.32 37.30 -6.25
N PRO A 376 18.33 37.97 -5.67
CA PRO A 376 19.17 37.37 -4.64
C PRO A 376 18.31 36.85 -3.50
N GLY A 377 18.35 35.54 -3.25
CA GLY A 377 17.57 34.95 -2.17
C GLY A 377 16.11 34.61 -2.49
N GLY A 378 15.60 34.86 -3.70
CA GLY A 378 14.23 34.51 -4.12
C GLY A 378 14.09 33.16 -4.86
N PRO A 379 12.88 32.58 -4.94
CA PRO A 379 12.61 31.46 -5.85
C PRO A 379 12.80 31.88 -7.32
N PRO A 380 13.08 30.93 -8.23
CA PRO A 380 13.03 31.25 -9.66
C PRO A 380 11.64 31.80 -9.98
N PRO A 381 11.54 32.83 -10.83
CA PRO A 381 10.24 33.35 -11.22
C PRO A 381 9.44 32.23 -11.89
N VAL A 382 8.14 32.21 -11.68
CA VAL A 382 7.23 31.20 -12.27
C VAL A 382 7.41 31.13 -13.79
N SER A 383 7.69 32.27 -14.44
CA SER A 383 7.97 32.35 -15.88
C SER A 383 9.13 31.47 -16.35
N ALA A 384 10.12 31.17 -15.50
CA ALA A 384 11.22 30.26 -15.83
C ALA A 384 10.74 28.82 -16.10
N TRP A 385 9.58 28.46 -15.56
CA TRP A 385 8.92 27.15 -15.73
C TRP A 385 7.90 27.13 -16.87
N ALA A 386 7.73 28.23 -17.62
CA ALA A 386 6.69 28.36 -18.65
C ALA A 386 6.58 27.16 -19.62
N PRO A 387 7.67 26.53 -20.10
CA PRO A 387 7.58 25.35 -20.97
C PRO A 387 6.91 24.12 -20.34
N TYR A 388 6.87 24.05 -19.01
CA TYR A 388 6.35 22.92 -18.24
C TYR A 388 4.97 23.19 -17.67
N LEU A 389 4.56 24.47 -17.63
CA LEU A 389 3.28 24.90 -17.10
C LEU A 389 2.17 24.72 -18.15
N HIS A 390 1.19 23.89 -17.82
CA HIS A 390 -0.06 23.77 -18.55
C HIS A 390 -1.21 23.77 -17.55
N GLU A 391 -2.25 24.56 -17.81
CA GLU A 391 -3.36 24.76 -16.88
C GLU A 391 -2.88 25.15 -15.46
N GLY A 392 -1.80 25.94 -15.40
CA GLY A 392 -1.20 26.37 -14.14
C GLY A 392 -0.51 25.26 -13.35
N CYS A 393 -0.09 24.15 -13.98
CA CYS A 393 0.61 23.07 -13.30
C CYS A 393 1.80 22.54 -14.10
N ILE A 394 2.90 22.20 -13.41
CA ILE A 394 3.91 21.27 -13.93
C ILE A 394 3.34 19.87 -13.71
N SER A 395 3.43 18.99 -14.73
CA SER A 395 2.89 17.63 -14.62
C SER A 395 3.82 16.57 -15.20
N GLY A 396 3.60 15.33 -14.77
CA GLY A 396 4.32 14.16 -15.23
C GLY A 396 3.65 12.87 -14.79
N THR A 397 4.34 11.76 -15.01
CA THR A 397 3.89 10.45 -14.51
C THR A 397 4.98 9.71 -13.78
N LEU A 398 4.57 8.89 -12.82
CA LEU A 398 5.36 7.85 -12.16
C LEU A 398 4.73 6.51 -12.53
N THR A 399 5.49 5.63 -13.20
CA THR A 399 5.01 4.31 -13.64
C THR A 399 5.72 3.23 -12.87
N LEU A 400 4.98 2.43 -12.11
CA LEU A 400 5.48 1.22 -11.42
C LEU A 400 5.37 0.03 -12.37
N ARG A 401 6.39 -0.82 -12.45
CA ARG A 401 6.41 -2.00 -13.32
C ARG A 401 6.63 -3.29 -12.51
N PRO A 402 6.17 -4.45 -13.03
CA PRO A 402 6.33 -5.75 -12.37
C PRO A 402 7.78 -6.16 -12.08
#